data_AF-A0A1J3DCR9-F1
#
_entry.id   AF-A0A1J3DCR9-F1
#
_cell.length_a   1.000
_cell.length_b   1.000
_cell.length_c   1.000
_cell.angle_alpha   90.00
_cell.angle_beta   90.00
_cell.angle_gamma   90.00
#
_symmetry.space_group_name_H-M   'P 1'
#
loop_
_entity.id
_entity.type
_entity.pdbx_description
1 polymer ?
#
loop_
_entity_poly.entity_id
_entity_poly.type
_entity_poly.pdbx_seq_one_letter_code
_entity_poly.pdbx_strand_id
1 'polypeptide(L)'
;MKANEEFNGNLKQKLEELFDASLKLTVPDVPGVEPKIKIAVGRKGDYQCDNVMSLWPRIKGKSTHIEDGLALGQAVVEKLPSSEMVESCSVNKPGFINVAISTEWIAKSLENMLINGIEIWAPTLSVKRVVVDFSSPNIAKVMHVGHLRSTIIGDTIARML
;
A
#
# COMPACT_ATOMS: atom_id res chain seq x y z
N MET A 1 -2.40 -22.39 -9.90
CA MET A 1 -3.30 -21.62 -9.02
C MET A 1 -2.62 -20.50 -8.22
N LYS A 2 -1.32 -20.56 -7.89
CA LYS A 2 -0.62 -19.48 -7.17
C LYS A 2 -0.36 -18.18 -7.97
N ALA A 3 -0.34 -18.25 -9.31
CA ALA A 3 -0.01 -17.10 -10.15
C ALA A 3 -1.09 -15.98 -10.17
N ASN A 4 -2.35 -16.28 -9.84
CA ASN A 4 -3.43 -15.29 -9.90
C ASN A 4 -3.53 -14.39 -8.67
N GLU A 5 -2.98 -14.77 -7.52
CA GLU A 5 -3.01 -13.92 -6.33
C GLU A 5 -2.04 -12.74 -6.45
N GLU A 6 -0.93 -12.91 -7.20
CA GLU A 6 0.06 -11.85 -7.42
C GLU A 6 -0.45 -10.68 -8.28
N PHE A 7 -1.53 -10.85 -9.05
CA PHE A 7 -2.07 -9.79 -9.91
C PHE A 7 -3.32 -9.07 -9.38
N ASN A 8 -3.92 -9.54 -8.29
CA ASN A 8 -5.16 -8.97 -7.75
C ASN A 8 -4.92 -7.99 -6.60
N GLY A 9 -5.72 -6.92 -6.50
CA GLY A 9 -5.79 -6.07 -5.32
C GLY A 9 -4.83 -4.88 -5.28
N ASN A 10 -4.60 -4.37 -4.07
CA ASN A 10 -3.92 -3.09 -3.87
C ASN A 10 -2.40 -3.25 -3.85
N LEU A 11 -1.72 -2.67 -4.84
CA LEU A 11 -0.25 -2.67 -4.95
C LEU A 11 0.45 -2.19 -3.66
N LYS A 12 -0.11 -1.16 -3.00
CA LYS A 12 0.42 -0.65 -1.73
C LYS A 12 0.32 -1.69 -0.62
N GLN A 13 -0.78 -2.44 -0.54
CA GLN A 13 -0.94 -3.50 0.47
C GLN A 13 0.05 -4.64 0.26
N LYS A 14 0.27 -5.06 -0.99
CA LYS A 14 1.28 -6.07 -1.32
C LYS A 14 2.69 -5.63 -0.94
N LEU A 15 3.04 -4.38 -1.24
CA LEU A 15 4.30 -3.81 -0.78
C LEU A 15 4.37 -3.77 0.75
N GLU A 16 3.30 -3.36 1.44
CA GLU A 16 3.24 -3.38 2.90
C GLU A 16 3.48 -4.79 3.46
N GLU A 17 2.88 -5.83 2.89
CA GLU A 17 3.11 -7.23 3.29
C GLU A 17 4.57 -7.67 3.09
N LEU A 18 5.19 -7.34 1.95
CA LEU A 18 6.59 -7.65 1.68
C LEU A 18 7.54 -6.94 2.67
N PHE A 19 7.28 -5.66 2.92
CA PHE A 19 8.07 -4.87 3.87
C PHE A 19 7.82 -5.31 5.32
N ASP A 20 6.61 -5.68 5.70
CA ASP A 20 6.30 -6.21 7.02
C ASP A 20 7.11 -7.49 7.30
N ALA A 21 7.18 -8.41 6.34
CA ALA A 21 8.01 -9.62 6.45
C ALA A 21 9.49 -9.28 6.64
N SER A 22 10.03 -8.36 5.85
CA SER A 22 11.43 -7.93 5.97
C SER A 22 11.72 -7.21 7.30
N LEU A 23 10.82 -6.34 7.74
CA LEU A 23 10.97 -5.57 8.97
C LEU A 23 10.99 -6.50 10.19
N LYS A 24 10.12 -7.51 10.24
CA LYS A 24 10.10 -8.53 11.30
C LYS A 24 11.41 -9.32 11.39
N LEU A 25 12.03 -9.63 10.24
CA LEU A 25 13.34 -10.29 10.18
C LEU A 25 14.50 -9.36 10.53
N THR A 26 14.36 -8.06 10.29
CA THR A 26 15.42 -7.08 10.51
C THR A 26 15.48 -6.62 11.97
N VAL A 27 14.33 -6.38 12.59
CA VAL A 27 14.21 -5.86 13.97
C VAL A 27 13.21 -6.69 14.81
N PRO A 28 13.53 -7.96 15.12
CA PRO A 28 12.62 -8.84 15.87
C PRO A 28 12.31 -8.33 17.28
N ASP A 29 13.22 -7.56 17.88
CA ASP A 29 13.10 -7.05 19.25
C ASP A 29 12.19 -5.82 19.40
N VAL A 30 11.69 -5.27 18.29
CA VAL A 30 10.82 -4.09 18.29
C VAL A 30 9.40 -4.52 17.92
N PRO A 31 8.50 -4.71 18.91
CA PRO A 31 7.12 -5.07 18.62
C PRO A 31 6.34 -3.89 18.01
N GLY A 32 5.33 -4.22 17.20
CA GLY A 32 4.35 -3.27 16.67
C GLY A 32 4.90 -2.33 15.58
N VAL A 33 5.81 -2.81 14.74
CA VAL A 33 6.32 -2.05 13.61
C VAL A 33 5.42 -2.29 12.41
N GLU A 34 4.63 -1.29 12.04
CA GLU A 34 3.81 -1.34 10.83
C GLU A 34 4.57 -0.77 9.63
N PRO A 35 4.47 -1.38 8.44
CA PRO A 35 5.09 -0.88 7.21
C PRO A 35 4.48 0.48 6.82
N LYS A 36 5.33 1.44 6.48
CA LYS A 36 5.00 2.81 6.10
C LYS A 36 5.40 3.04 4.65
N ILE A 37 4.57 2.54 3.74
CA ILE A 37 4.74 2.68 2.31
C ILE A 37 3.96 3.89 1.80
N LYS A 38 4.62 4.74 1.02
CA LYS A 38 4.02 5.93 0.37
C LYS A 38 4.48 6.02 -1.08
N ILE A 39 3.77 6.81 -1.89
CA ILE A 39 4.21 7.13 -3.25
C ILE A 39 5.50 7.97 -3.15
N ALA A 40 6.52 7.61 -3.92
CA ALA A 40 7.79 8.31 -3.92
C ALA A 40 7.64 9.71 -4.56
N VAL A 41 8.32 10.70 -3.98
CA VAL A 41 8.29 12.08 -4.49
C VAL A 41 9.55 12.34 -5.31
N GLY A 42 9.36 12.76 -6.56
CA GLY A 42 10.43 13.23 -7.45
C GLY A 42 11.31 12.09 -7.99
N ARG A 43 10.78 11.31 -8.95
CA ARG A 43 11.47 10.32 -9.84
C ARG A 43 12.59 9.46 -9.21
N LYS A 44 12.59 9.26 -7.90
CA LYS A 44 13.56 8.41 -7.18
C LYS A 44 13.13 6.94 -7.06
N GLY A 45 11.92 6.65 -7.54
CA GLY A 45 11.22 5.37 -7.49
C GLY A 45 9.72 5.61 -7.68
N ASP A 46 8.92 4.55 -7.61
CA ASP A 46 7.46 4.61 -7.62
C ASP A 46 6.89 4.68 -6.20
N TYR A 47 7.47 3.89 -5.29
CA TYR A 47 7.12 3.85 -3.88
C TYR A 47 8.34 4.11 -3.00
N GLN A 48 8.08 4.53 -1.77
CA GLN A 48 9.08 4.80 -0.75
C GLN A 48 8.63 4.22 0.60
N CYS A 49 9.57 3.56 1.29
CA CYS A 49 9.41 3.07 2.65
C CYS A 49 10.20 3.96 3.62
N ASP A 50 9.50 4.47 4.64
CA ASP A 50 10.03 5.43 5.62
C ASP A 50 10.27 4.81 7.00
N ASN A 51 10.11 3.49 7.14
CA ASN A 51 10.16 2.80 8.43
C ASN A 51 11.43 3.08 9.23
N VAL A 52 12.55 3.22 8.53
CA VAL A 52 13.86 3.51 9.11
C VAL A 52 13.83 4.75 10.00
N MET A 53 13.06 5.79 9.64
CA MET A 53 12.96 7.02 10.44
C MET A 53 12.29 6.81 11.80
N SER A 54 11.29 5.94 11.87
CA SER A 54 10.66 5.59 13.15
C SER A 54 11.40 4.51 13.93
N LEU A 55 12.18 3.66 13.24
CA LEU A 55 12.90 2.55 13.85
C LEU A 55 14.24 2.96 14.41
N TRP A 56 14.98 3.80 13.69
CA TRP A 56 16.34 4.20 14.06
C TRP A 56 16.44 4.73 15.50
N PRO A 57 15.56 5.64 15.97
CA PRO A 57 15.60 6.11 17.36
C PRO A 57 15.30 5.02 18.41
N ARG A 58 14.57 3.95 18.04
CA ARG A 58 14.19 2.86 18.95
C ARG A 58 15.27 1.79 19.09
N ILE A 59 16.15 1.68 18.10
CA ILE A 59 17.24 0.68 18.06
C ILE A 59 18.61 1.29 18.38
N LYS A 60 18.83 2.59 18.12
CA LYS A 60 20.10 3.26 18.38
C LYS A 60 20.51 3.11 19.86
N GLY A 61 21.61 2.40 20.09
CA GLY A 61 22.16 2.14 21.44
C GLY A 61 21.76 0.81 22.07
N LYS A 62 20.87 0.03 21.44
CA LYS A 62 20.70 -1.40 21.73
C LYS A 62 21.64 -2.15 20.79
N SER A 63 22.40 -3.13 21.29
CA SER A 63 23.47 -3.85 20.56
C SER A 63 23.04 -4.58 19.27
N THR A 64 22.61 -3.84 18.26
CA THR A 64 22.45 -4.30 16.88
C THR A 64 23.72 -3.92 16.12
N HIS A 65 24.24 -4.80 15.27
CA HIS A 65 25.37 -4.55 14.36
C HIS A 65 25.10 -3.44 13.30
N ILE A 66 24.13 -2.56 13.53
CA ILE A 66 23.63 -1.55 12.60
C ILE A 66 24.13 -0.19 13.08
N GLU A 67 25.05 0.39 12.34
CA GLU A 67 25.80 1.59 12.74
C GLU A 67 25.05 2.90 12.45
N ASP A 68 24.26 2.94 11.38
CA ASP A 68 23.47 4.10 10.98
C ASP A 68 22.11 3.73 10.34
N GLY A 69 21.29 4.74 10.05
CA GLY A 69 20.01 4.54 9.37
C GLY A 69 20.16 4.02 7.93
N LEU A 70 21.29 4.28 7.27
CA LEU A 70 21.56 3.74 5.94
C LEU A 70 21.75 2.22 6.01
N ALA A 71 22.55 1.73 6.97
CA ALA A 71 22.76 0.32 7.24
C ALA A 71 21.44 -0.36 7.64
N LEU A 72 20.56 0.31 8.40
CA LEU A 72 19.23 -0.24 8.70
C LEU A 72 18.40 -0.42 7.42
N GLY A 73 18.39 0.60 6.56
CA GLY A 73 17.67 0.53 5.29
C GLY A 73 18.21 -0.57 4.37
N GLN A 74 19.53 -0.74 4.31
CA GLN A 74 20.18 -1.82 3.56
C GLN A 74 19.80 -3.19 4.11
N ALA A 75 19.83 -3.38 5.44
CA ALA A 75 19.43 -4.64 6.06
C ALA A 75 17.96 -5.01 5.76
N VAL A 76 17.06 -4.01 5.69
CA VAL A 76 15.66 -4.23 5.27
C VAL A 76 15.57 -4.62 3.80
N VAL A 77 16.38 -4.04 2.92
CA VAL A 77 16.39 -4.42 1.49
C VAL A 77 16.98 -5.82 1.29
N GLU A 78 18.04 -6.17 2.00
CA GLU A 78 18.67 -7.50 1.92
C GLU A 78 17.76 -8.63 2.41
N LYS A 79 16.92 -8.35 3.42
CA LYS A 79 15.95 -9.31 3.97
C LYS A 79 14.59 -9.26 3.27
N LEU A 80 14.47 -8.48 2.19
CA LEU A 80 13.24 -8.41 1.41
C LEU A 80 12.99 -9.76 0.70
N PRO A 81 11.81 -10.38 0.85
CA PRO A 81 11.47 -11.57 0.08
C PRO A 81 11.50 -11.28 -1.43
N SER A 82 11.93 -12.27 -2.22
CA SER A 82 11.93 -12.17 -3.68
C SER A 82 10.49 -12.05 -4.22
N SER A 83 10.26 -11.10 -5.12
CA SER A 83 8.97 -10.85 -5.77
C SER A 83 9.17 -10.36 -7.19
N GLU A 84 8.36 -10.85 -8.15
CA GLU A 84 8.37 -10.34 -9.54
C GLU A 84 7.93 -8.88 -9.64
N MET A 85 7.25 -8.36 -8.61
CA MET A 85 6.71 -7.01 -8.58
C MET A 85 7.79 -5.93 -8.40
N VAL A 86 8.90 -6.25 -7.74
CA VAL A 86 9.94 -5.28 -7.39
C VAL A 86 11.10 -5.40 -8.38
N GLU A 87 11.36 -4.35 -9.15
CA GLU A 87 12.48 -4.30 -10.09
C GLU A 87 13.80 -3.99 -9.37
N SER A 88 13.78 -2.97 -8.52
CA SER A 88 14.94 -2.56 -7.74
C SER A 88 14.55 -1.78 -6.50
N CYS A 89 15.41 -1.87 -5.48
CA CYS A 89 15.32 -1.08 -4.26
C CYS A 89 16.61 -0.26 -4.11
N SER A 90 16.48 1.03 -3.84
CA SER A 90 17.61 1.91 -3.54
C SER A 90 17.44 2.55 -2.17
N VAL A 91 18.54 2.65 -1.41
CA VAL A 91 18.52 3.25 -0.07
C VAL A 91 19.26 4.58 -0.11
N ASN A 92 18.57 5.66 0.22
CA ASN A 92 19.15 7.00 0.30
C ASN A 92 19.29 7.43 1.76
N LYS A 93 20.35 8.17 2.08
CA LYS A 93 20.50 8.82 3.40
C LYS A 93 19.30 9.74 3.67
N PRO A 94 18.69 9.73 4.88
CA PRO A 94 19.09 9.06 6.13
C PRO A 94 18.59 7.61 6.33
N GLY A 95 18.09 6.95 5.28
CA GLY A 95 17.59 5.57 5.30
C GLY A 95 16.25 5.37 4.60
N PHE A 96 15.88 6.26 3.66
CA PHE A 96 14.68 6.07 2.84
C PHE A 96 14.92 4.97 1.82
N ILE A 97 14.00 4.01 1.75
CA ILE A 97 14.08 2.91 0.78
C ILE A 97 13.12 3.25 -0.36
N ASN A 98 13.65 3.56 -1.53
CA ASN A 98 12.85 3.76 -2.74
C ASN A 98 12.73 2.43 -3.50
N VAL A 99 11.55 2.19 -4.05
CA VAL A 99 11.17 0.96 -4.74
C VAL A 99 10.73 1.32 -6.15
N ALA A 100 11.37 0.71 -7.14
CA ALA A 100 10.93 0.73 -8.53
C ALA A 100 10.14 -0.56 -8.82
N ILE A 101 8.97 -0.42 -9.42
CA ILE A 101 8.09 -1.55 -9.78
C ILE A 101 8.51 -2.08 -11.15
N SER A 102 8.53 -3.41 -11.31
CA SER A 102 8.90 -4.03 -12.58
C SER A 102 7.94 -3.64 -13.70
N THR A 103 8.52 -3.13 -14.79
CA THR A 103 7.79 -2.80 -16.01
C THR A 103 7.15 -4.05 -16.62
N GLU A 104 7.82 -5.20 -16.58
CA GLU A 104 7.30 -6.49 -17.03
C GLU A 104 6.10 -6.93 -16.19
N TRP A 105 6.18 -6.77 -14.87
CA TRP A 105 5.07 -7.10 -13.98
C TRP A 105 3.86 -6.18 -14.22
N ILE A 106 4.08 -4.89 -14.44
CA ILE A 106 3.01 -3.94 -14.80
C ILE A 106 2.37 -4.35 -16.13
N ALA A 107 3.17 -4.68 -17.15
CA ALA A 107 2.66 -5.11 -18.45
C ALA A 107 1.79 -6.38 -18.34
N LYS A 108 2.28 -7.40 -17.62
CA LYS A 108 1.50 -8.63 -17.33
C LYS A 108 0.20 -8.33 -16.58
N SER A 109 0.26 -7.42 -15.60
CA SER A 109 -0.92 -7.02 -14.81
C SER A 109 -1.99 -6.35 -15.68
N LEU A 110 -1.57 -5.48 -16.60
CA LEU A 110 -2.46 -4.81 -17.55
C LEU A 110 -3.05 -5.79 -18.56
N GLU A 111 -2.25 -6.70 -19.11
CA GLU A 111 -2.72 -7.75 -20.00
C GLU A 111 -3.78 -8.62 -19.31
N ASN A 112 -3.50 -9.05 -18.07
CA ASN A 112 -4.43 -9.83 -17.27
C ASN A 112 -5.76 -9.08 -17.05
N MET A 113 -5.70 -7.78 -16.74
CA MET A 113 -6.87 -6.92 -16.57
C MET A 113 -7.68 -6.75 -17.87
N LEU A 114 -7.02 -6.67 -19.03
CA LEU A 114 -7.68 -6.56 -20.33
C LEU A 114 -8.39 -7.86 -20.73
N ILE A 115 -7.81 -9.02 -20.42
CA ILE A 115 -8.36 -10.32 -20.78
C ILE A 115 -9.49 -10.73 -19.83
N ASN A 116 -9.28 -10.55 -18.52
CA ASN A 116 -10.18 -11.07 -17.48
C ASN A 116 -11.10 -10.00 -16.86
N GLY A 117 -11.00 -8.74 -17.31
CA GLY A 117 -11.80 -7.61 -16.83
C GLY A 117 -11.18 -6.89 -15.63
N ILE A 118 -11.67 -5.68 -15.34
CA ILE A 118 -11.15 -4.88 -14.22
C ILE A 118 -11.49 -5.46 -12.84
N GLU A 119 -12.52 -6.29 -12.76
CA GLU A 119 -13.02 -6.89 -11.52
C GLU A 119 -12.00 -7.82 -10.86
N ILE A 120 -11.14 -8.47 -11.65
CA ILE A 120 -10.06 -9.30 -11.08
C ILE A 120 -9.01 -8.44 -10.36
N TRP A 121 -8.75 -7.22 -10.85
CA TRP A 121 -7.77 -6.33 -10.25
C TRP A 121 -8.36 -5.55 -9.06
N ALA A 122 -9.64 -5.16 -9.16
CA ALA A 122 -10.30 -4.33 -8.17
C ALA A 122 -10.20 -4.92 -6.76
N PRO A 123 -9.82 -4.11 -5.75
CA PRO A 123 -9.71 -4.59 -4.38
C PRO A 123 -11.08 -5.03 -3.86
N THR A 124 -11.18 -6.28 -3.43
CA THR A 124 -12.40 -6.80 -2.81
C THR A 124 -12.49 -6.32 -1.37
N LEU A 125 -13.48 -5.51 -1.07
CA LEU A 125 -13.75 -5.10 0.31
C LEU A 125 -14.44 -6.24 1.04
N SER A 126 -14.00 -6.56 2.27
CA SER A 126 -14.65 -7.56 3.13
C SER A 126 -15.90 -7.00 3.80
N VAL A 127 -16.85 -6.52 2.99
CA VAL A 127 -18.08 -5.90 3.46
C VAL A 127 -19.10 -6.99 3.80
N LYS A 128 -19.59 -7.03 5.04
CA LYS A 128 -20.66 -7.96 5.43
C LYS A 128 -22.05 -7.42 5.08
N ARG A 129 -22.36 -6.23 5.57
CA ARG A 129 -23.62 -5.52 5.32
C ARG A 129 -23.42 -4.05 5.64
N VAL A 130 -23.69 -3.17 4.68
CA VAL A 130 -23.66 -1.72 4.86
C VAL A 130 -25.00 -1.15 4.42
N VAL A 131 -25.53 -0.22 5.21
CA VAL A 131 -26.73 0.54 4.87
C VAL A 131 -26.29 1.97 4.61
N VAL A 132 -26.58 2.48 3.41
CA VAL A 132 -26.30 3.86 3.03
C VAL A 132 -27.63 4.62 3.05
N ASP A 133 -27.79 5.53 4.01
CA ASP A 133 -28.93 6.46 4.07
C ASP A 133 -28.53 7.77 3.42
N PHE A 134 -29.21 8.13 2.33
CA PHE A 134 -28.87 9.31 1.54
C PHE A 134 -30.09 9.85 0.79
N SER A 135 -29.95 11.05 0.23
CA SER A 135 -31.01 11.85 -0.39
C SER A 135 -32.02 12.41 0.62
N SER A 136 -32.76 11.54 1.30
CA SER A 136 -33.75 11.82 2.37
C SER A 136 -34.47 13.18 2.25
N PRO A 137 -35.18 13.44 1.13
CA PRO A 137 -35.92 14.68 0.94
C PRO A 137 -37.15 14.75 1.83
N ASN A 138 -37.50 15.95 2.28
CA ASN A 138 -38.70 16.16 3.07
C ASN A 138 -39.95 16.21 2.19
N ILE A 139 -40.92 15.34 2.47
CA ILE A 139 -42.23 15.35 1.82
C ILE A 139 -42.89 16.72 2.05
N ALA A 140 -43.50 17.28 0.99
CA ALA A 140 -44.12 18.61 0.96
C ALA A 140 -43.17 19.81 1.13
N LYS A 141 -41.84 19.63 1.02
CA LYS A 141 -40.86 20.72 0.86
C LYS A 141 -40.10 20.59 -0.45
N VAL A 142 -39.64 21.73 -0.99
CA VAL A 142 -38.85 21.75 -2.21
C VAL A 142 -37.48 21.10 -1.97
N MET A 143 -37.04 20.26 -2.90
CA MET A 143 -35.70 19.70 -2.88
C MET A 143 -34.66 20.80 -3.17
N HIS A 144 -33.83 21.13 -2.18
CA HIS A 144 -32.70 22.04 -2.38
C HIS A 144 -31.37 21.30 -2.68
N VAL A 145 -30.33 22.07 -3.03
CA VAL A 145 -28.97 21.59 -3.38
C VAL A 145 -28.33 20.68 -2.33
N GLY A 146 -28.75 20.78 -1.07
CA GLY A 146 -28.27 19.93 0.02
C GLY A 146 -28.71 18.48 -0.17
N HIS A 147 -29.97 18.25 -0.54
CA HIS A 147 -30.43 16.90 -0.89
C HIS A 147 -29.73 16.38 -2.13
N LEU A 148 -29.49 17.22 -3.14
CA LEU A 148 -28.78 16.81 -4.37
C LEU A 148 -27.36 16.34 -4.07
N ARG A 149 -26.62 17.06 -3.22
CA ARG A 149 -25.29 16.64 -2.75
C ARG A 149 -25.35 15.29 -2.04
N SER A 150 -26.31 15.09 -1.15
CA SER A 150 -26.50 13.81 -0.46
C SER A 150 -26.84 12.69 -1.44
N THR A 151 -27.73 12.95 -2.42
CA THR A 151 -28.09 12.01 -3.49
C THR A 151 -26.85 11.53 -4.25
N ILE A 152 -26.03 12.46 -4.74
CA ILE A 152 -24.86 12.12 -5.58
C ILE A 152 -23.79 11.38 -4.77
N ILE A 153 -23.46 11.88 -3.58
CA ILE A 153 -22.42 11.26 -2.74
C ILE A 153 -22.87 9.88 -2.27
N GLY A 154 -24.12 9.75 -1.83
CA GLY A 154 -24.65 8.49 -1.32
C GLY A 154 -24.79 7.42 -2.41
N ASP A 155 -25.26 7.77 -3.61
CA ASP A 155 -25.32 6.84 -4.74
C ASP A 155 -23.91 6.38 -5.15
N THR A 156 -22.93 7.30 -5.16
CA THR A 156 -21.53 6.96 -5.47
C THR A 156 -20.94 5.99 -4.45
N ILE A 157 -21.18 6.23 -3.16
CA ILE A 157 -20.72 5.33 -2.09
C ILE A 157 -21.40 3.97 -2.19
N ALA A 158 -22.72 3.94 -2.45
CA ALA A 158 -23.48 2.69 -2.57
C ALA A 158 -23.04 1.83 -3.76
N ARG A 159 -22.52 2.43 -4.84
CA ARG A 159 -21.94 1.71 -5.99
C ARG A 159 -20.50 1.25 -5.76
N MET A 160 -19.77 1.94 -4.89
CA MET A 160 -18.37 1.64 -4.59
C MET A 160 -18.22 0.47 -3.60
N LEU A 161 -19.19 0.33 -2.69
CA LEU A 161 -19.25 -0.73 -1.67
C LEU A 161 -19.76 -2.06 -2.25
#